data_AF-A0A290ZAC1-F1
#
_entry.id   AF-A0A290ZAC1-F1
#
_cell.length_a   1.000
_cell.length_b   1.000
_cell.length_c   1.000
_cell.angle_alpha   90.00
_cell.angle_beta   90.00
_cell.angle_gamma   90.00
#
_symmetry.space_group_name_H-M   'P 1'
#
loop_
_entity.id
_entity.type
_entity.pdbx_description
1 polymer ?
#
loop_
_entity_poly.entity_id
_entity_poly.type
_entity_poly.pdbx_seq_one_letter_code
_entity_poly.pdbx_strand_id
1 'polypeptide(L)'
;MRHRVLESTLKCGLFGNGHTGLVGSIPELSARTRLLNAAAALLAASTREAVSTREVCEAAGVKPSTLYHHFGDKGGLLLAVVVDGFERYLADKRALPPTGDVVTDFR
;
A
#
# COMPACT_ATOMS: atom_id res chain seq x y z
N MET A 1 5.26 27.69 9.56
CA MET A 1 3.88 27.67 10.09
C MET A 1 3.38 26.23 10.08
N ARG A 2 3.20 25.65 11.28
CA ARG A 2 2.24 24.58 11.69
C ARG A 2 2.02 23.45 10.66
N HIS A 3 2.66 22.28 10.73
CA HIS A 3 2.62 21.22 11.76
C HIS A 3 1.20 20.67 12.05
N ARG A 4 0.61 19.93 11.09
CA ARG A 4 -0.47 18.91 11.26
C ARG A 4 -0.88 18.37 9.88
N VAL A 5 -1.41 17.14 9.83
CA VAL A 5 -1.90 16.37 8.65
C VAL A 5 -0.79 15.48 8.08
N LEU A 6 -0.48 14.29 8.65
CA LEU A 6 -1.17 13.01 8.36
C LEU A 6 -0.63 11.83 9.22
N GLU A 7 -0.59 11.94 10.54
CA GLU A 7 -0.33 10.77 11.43
C GLU A 7 -1.62 9.99 11.82
N SER A 8 -2.74 10.21 11.14
CA SER A 8 -4.07 9.95 11.74
C SER A 8 -4.85 8.71 11.28
N THR A 9 -4.33 7.80 10.45
CA THR A 9 -5.19 6.73 9.88
C THR A 9 -4.76 5.28 10.15
N LEU A 10 -3.74 4.99 10.95
CA LEU A 10 -3.28 3.60 11.10
C LEU A 10 -3.17 3.07 12.54
N LYS A 11 -3.87 3.68 13.51
CA LYS A 11 -3.86 3.21 14.90
C LYS A 11 -5.16 2.65 15.46
N CYS A 12 -6.20 2.41 14.65
CA CYS A 12 -7.46 1.83 15.14
C CYS A 12 -7.74 0.47 14.49
N GLY A 13 -7.74 -0.60 15.28
CA GLY A 13 -8.48 -1.81 14.92
C GLY A 13 -7.78 -3.17 15.05
N LEU A 14 -6.82 -3.35 15.96
CA LEU A 14 -6.70 -4.67 16.61
C LEU A 14 -7.70 -4.70 17.77
N PHE A 15 -8.57 -5.72 17.77
CA PHE A 15 -9.26 -6.40 18.90
C PHE A 15 -10.74 -6.75 18.59
N GLY A 16 -10.99 -8.05 18.41
CA GLY A 16 -12.01 -8.84 19.14
C GLY A 16 -13.49 -8.48 19.07
N ASN A 17 -14.25 -9.41 18.47
CA ASN A 17 -15.58 -9.92 18.86
C ASN A 17 -16.83 -9.03 18.72
N GLY A 18 -17.61 -9.35 17.68
CA GLY A 18 -19.06 -9.56 17.76
C GLY A 18 -19.99 -8.33 17.67
N HIS A 19 -21.18 -8.59 17.11
CA HIS A 19 -22.45 -7.84 17.19
C HIS A 19 -22.62 -6.48 16.45
N THR A 20 -23.27 -6.60 15.28
CA THR A 20 -24.39 -5.78 14.72
C THR A 20 -24.23 -4.26 14.54
N GLY A 21 -24.27 -3.83 13.27
CA GLY A 21 -24.92 -2.57 12.87
C GLY A 21 -24.13 -1.65 11.93
N LEU A 22 -24.60 -1.54 10.68
CA LEU A 22 -24.43 -0.40 9.75
C LEU A 22 -23.02 0.21 9.60
N VAL A 23 -22.14 -0.46 8.87
CA VAL A 23 -20.99 0.18 8.21
C VAL A 23 -21.30 0.28 6.72
N GLY A 24 -21.46 1.50 6.21
CA GLY A 24 -21.51 1.76 4.77
C GLY A 24 -20.30 1.12 4.10
N SER A 25 -20.55 0.38 3.03
CA SER A 25 -19.65 -0.57 2.37
C SER A 25 -18.21 -0.03 2.23
N ILE A 26 -17.36 -0.26 3.23
CA ILE A 26 -15.91 -0.19 3.00
C ILE A 26 -15.66 -1.29 1.98
N PRO A 27 -15.20 -0.98 0.76
CA PRO A 27 -14.97 -2.01 -0.24
C PRO A 27 -13.99 -3.01 0.37
N GLU A 28 -14.45 -4.25 0.55
CA GLU A 28 -13.59 -5.30 1.07
C GLU A 28 -12.42 -5.42 0.09
N LEU A 29 -11.23 -5.04 0.56
CA LEU A 29 -10.05 -4.97 -0.30
C LEU A 29 -9.82 -6.34 -0.90
N SER A 30 -9.72 -6.41 -2.24
CA SER A 30 -9.46 -7.67 -2.93
C SER A 30 -8.16 -8.31 -2.44
N ALA A 31 -8.07 -9.64 -2.49
CA ALA A 31 -6.87 -10.36 -2.08
C ALA A 31 -5.60 -9.84 -2.77
N ARG A 32 -5.71 -9.48 -4.07
CA ARG A 32 -4.66 -8.79 -4.83
C ARG A 32 -4.22 -7.50 -4.17
N THR A 33 -5.16 -6.64 -3.78
CA THR A 33 -4.86 -5.34 -3.15
C THR A 33 -4.23 -5.51 -1.77
N ARG A 34 -4.71 -6.48 -0.98
CA ARG A 34 -4.12 -6.78 0.33
C ARG A 34 -2.67 -7.26 0.21
N LEU A 35 -2.39 -8.15 -0.74
CA LEU A 35 -1.04 -8.61 -1.06
C LEU A 35 -0.12 -7.46 -1.47
N LEU A 36 -0.59 -6.59 -2.36
CA LEU A 36 0.16 -5.43 -2.84
C LEU A 36 0.52 -4.47 -1.69
N ASN A 37 -0.47 -4.11 -0.87
CA ASN A 37 -0.28 -3.22 0.28
C ASN A 37 0.65 -3.82 1.34
N ALA A 38 0.51 -5.12 1.64
CA ALA A 38 1.39 -5.81 2.58
C ALA A 38 2.84 -5.84 2.08
N ALA A 39 3.06 -6.13 0.80
CA ALA A 39 4.39 -6.11 0.20
C ALA A 39 5.03 -4.71 0.25
N ALA A 40 4.28 -3.67 -0.10
CA ALA A 40 4.75 -2.29 -0.03
C ALA A 40 5.12 -1.88 1.41
N ALA A 41 4.29 -2.22 2.40
CA ALA A 41 4.56 -1.92 3.80
C ALA A 41 5.81 -2.65 4.32
N LEU A 42 5.98 -3.93 3.97
CA LEU A 42 7.16 -4.70 4.36
C LEU A 42 8.44 -4.17 3.72
N LEU A 43 8.39 -3.75 2.45
CA LEU A 43 9.52 -3.12 1.76
C LEU A 43 9.90 -1.78 2.42
N ALA A 44 8.91 -0.95 2.76
CA ALA A 44 9.15 0.34 3.41
C ALA A 44 9.71 0.20 4.83
N ALA A 45 9.33 -0.86 5.57
CA ALA A 45 9.79 -1.11 6.93
C ALA A 45 11.12 -1.87 7.02
N SER A 46 11.54 -2.57 5.95
CA SER A 46 12.71 -3.44 5.98
C SER A 46 13.99 -2.70 5.63
N THR A 47 15.03 -2.86 6.45
CA THR A 47 16.42 -2.52 6.10
C THR A 47 17.14 -3.64 5.34
N ARG A 48 16.46 -4.77 5.13
CA ARG A 48 16.96 -5.95 4.44
C ARG A 48 16.69 -5.85 2.94
N GLU A 49 17.61 -6.37 2.14
CA GLU A 49 17.50 -6.41 0.66
C GLU A 49 16.32 -7.23 0.13
N ALA A 50 15.77 -8.17 0.90
CA ALA A 50 14.78 -9.12 0.40
C ALA A 50 13.60 -9.36 1.36
N VAL A 51 12.39 -9.01 0.91
CA VAL A 51 11.12 -9.41 1.54
C VAL A 51 10.74 -10.83 1.13
N SER A 52 10.27 -11.67 2.06
CA SER A 52 9.82 -13.04 1.77
C SER A 52 8.39 -13.09 1.26
N THR A 53 8.09 -13.95 0.29
CA THR A 53 6.70 -14.19 -0.17
C THR A 53 5.80 -14.73 0.94
N ARG A 54 6.37 -15.49 1.88
CA ARG A 54 5.65 -16.02 3.03
C ARG A 54 5.19 -14.92 3.97
N GLU A 55 6.10 -14.00 4.32
CA GLU A 55 5.79 -12.84 5.18
C GLU A 55 4.70 -11.98 4.56
N VAL A 56 4.73 -11.76 3.24
CA VAL A 56 3.69 -11.02 2.53
C VAL A 56 2.34 -11.73 2.62
N CYS A 57 2.30 -13.05 2.38
CA CYS A 57 1.04 -13.81 2.45
C CYS A 57 0.43 -13.79 3.86
N GLU A 58 1.28 -13.95 4.89
CA GLU A 58 0.89 -13.89 6.30
C GLU A 58 0.36 -12.49 6.65
N ALA A 59 1.07 -11.43 6.28
CA ALA A 59 0.64 -10.04 6.51
C ALA A 59 -0.65 -9.68 5.75
N ALA A 60 -0.87 -10.23 4.55
CA ALA A 60 -2.07 -10.00 3.75
C ALA A 60 -3.26 -10.90 4.15
N GLY A 61 -3.04 -11.90 5.02
CA GLY A 61 -4.06 -12.86 5.43
C GLY A 61 -4.57 -13.74 4.28
N VAL A 62 -3.68 -14.14 3.37
CA VAL A 62 -4.03 -14.95 2.20
C VAL A 62 -3.18 -16.22 2.09
N LYS A 63 -3.68 -17.20 1.35
CA LYS A 63 -2.94 -18.43 1.05
C LYS A 63 -1.88 -18.15 -0.03
N PRO A 64 -0.72 -18.84 -0.02
CA PRO A 64 0.33 -18.66 -1.03
C PRO A 64 -0.15 -18.88 -2.48
N SER A 65 -1.09 -19.80 -2.71
CA SER A 65 -1.69 -20.04 -4.03
C SER A 65 -2.33 -18.77 -4.62
N THR A 66 -2.94 -17.92 -3.77
CA THR A 66 -3.56 -16.66 -4.20
C THR A 66 -2.52 -15.64 -4.66
N LEU A 67 -1.33 -15.62 -4.06
CA LEU A 67 -0.22 -14.76 -4.51
C LEU A 67 0.20 -15.15 -5.93
N TYR A 68 0.48 -16.44 -6.13
CA TYR A 68 0.92 -16.93 -7.44
C TYR A 68 -0.16 -16.79 -8.52
N HIS A 69 -1.45 -16.89 -8.16
CA HIS A 69 -2.55 -16.64 -9.08
C HIS A 69 -2.62 -15.17 -9.55
N HIS A 70 -2.40 -14.21 -8.65
CA HIS A 70 -2.51 -12.78 -8.99
C HIS A 70 -1.26 -12.16 -9.58
N PHE A 71 -0.08 -12.66 -9.19
CA PHE A 71 1.20 -12.02 -9.52
C PHE A 71 2.19 -12.94 -10.24
N GLY A 72 1.87 -14.23 -10.39
CA GLY A 72 2.73 -15.22 -11.03
C GLY A 72 3.86 -15.70 -10.11
N ASP A 73 4.69 -14.77 -9.63
CA ASP A 73 5.82 -15.05 -8.74
C ASP A 73 6.16 -13.85 -7.83
N LYS A 74 7.27 -13.96 -7.09
CA LYS A 74 7.79 -12.86 -6.25
C LYS A 74 8.15 -11.64 -7.08
N GLY A 75 8.77 -11.82 -8.24
CA GLY A 75 9.19 -10.74 -9.12
C GLY A 75 8.01 -9.93 -9.64
N GLY A 76 6.94 -10.59 -10.07
CA GLY A 76 5.70 -9.97 -10.50
C GLY A 76 5.00 -9.20 -9.39
N LEU A 77 5.04 -9.70 -8.16
CA LEU A 77 4.53 -8.96 -6.99
C LEU A 77 5.36 -7.68 -6.75
N LEU A 78 6.69 -7.79 -6.74
CA LEU A 78 7.57 -6.64 -6.50
C LEU A 78 7.46 -5.60 -7.63
N LEU A 79 7.37 -6.04 -8.88
CA LEU A 79 7.14 -5.15 -10.02
C LEU A 79 5.81 -4.41 -9.87
N ALA A 80 4.74 -5.10 -9.46
CA ALA A 80 3.44 -4.47 -9.22
C ALA A 80 3.51 -3.41 -8.12
N VAL A 81 4.28 -3.64 -7.05
CA VAL A 81 4.51 -2.62 -6.00
C VAL A 81 5.23 -1.40 -6.56
N VAL A 82 6.27 -1.60 -7.37
CA VAL A 82 7.00 -0.49 -8.01
C VAL A 82 6.08 0.31 -8.91
N VAL A 83 5.32 -0.34 -9.78
CA VAL A 83 4.39 0.33 -10.69
C VAL A 83 3.35 1.15 -9.91
N ASP A 84 2.70 0.55 -8.91
CA ASP A 84 1.71 1.24 -8.07
C ASP A 84 2.33 2.44 -7.31
N GLY A 85 3.54 2.29 -6.77
CA GLY A 85 4.26 3.38 -6.12
C GLY A 85 4.57 4.54 -7.08
N PHE A 86 5.01 4.23 -8.30
CA PHE A 86 5.27 5.23 -9.34
C PHE A 86 3.98 5.92 -9.80
N GLU A 87 2.88 5.17 -9.99
CA GLU A 87 1.58 5.74 -10.36
C GLU A 87 1.08 6.73 -9.31
N ARG A 88 1.18 6.37 -8.01
CA ARG A 88 0.82 7.27 -6.90
C ARG A 88 1.69 8.52 -6.88
N TYR A 89 3.00 8.36 -7.01
CA TYR A 89 3.93 9.49 -7.04
C TYR A 89 3.65 10.44 -8.21
N LEU A 90 3.36 9.90 -9.40
CA LEU A 90 3.01 10.71 -10.57
C LEU A 90 1.64 11.38 -10.43
N ALA A 91 0.66 10.70 -9.81
CA ALA A 91 -0.64 11.29 -9.52
C ALA A 91 -0.50 12.46 -8.53
N ASP A 92 0.30 12.29 -7.48
CA ASP A 92 0.59 13.36 -6.51
C ASP A 92 1.25 14.54 -7.19
N LYS A 93 2.30 14.32 -8.01
CA LYS A 93 2.97 15.41 -8.74
C LYS A 93 2.06 16.14 -9.72
N ARG A 94 1.13 15.44 -10.38
CA ARG A 94 0.13 16.06 -11.28
C ARG A 94 -0.94 16.84 -10.54
N ALA A 95 -1.17 16.53 -9.26
CA ALA A 95 -2.14 17.21 -8.42
C ALA A 95 -1.61 18.52 -7.81
N LEU A 96 -0.29 18.78 -7.84
CA LEU A 96 0.24 20.11 -7.57
C LEU A 96 -0.16 21.03 -8.74
N PRO A 97 -0.84 22.17 -8.47
CA PRO A 97 -0.99 23.20 -9.48
C PRO A 97 0.41 23.59 -9.94
N PRO A 98 0.70 23.66 -11.25
CA PRO A 98 1.99 24.17 -11.70
C PRO A 98 2.17 25.55 -11.08
N THR A 99 3.22 25.70 -10.26
CA THR A 99 3.55 26.94 -9.54
C THR A 99 3.78 28.11 -10.51
N GLY A 100 3.89 27.82 -11.82
CA GLY A 100 4.14 28.78 -12.89
C GLY A 100 5.63 29.03 -13.11
N ASP A 101 6.48 28.54 -12.21
CA ASP A 101 7.92 28.60 -12.32
C ASP A 101 8.51 27.19 -12.50
N VAL A 102 8.94 26.91 -13.72
CA VAL A 102 9.54 25.63 -14.10
C VAL A 102 10.89 25.40 -13.45
N VAL A 103 11.61 26.44 -13.00
CA VAL A 103 12.95 26.30 -12.43
C VAL A 103 12.89 25.84 -10.97
N THR A 104 11.83 26.19 -10.24
CA THR A 104 11.65 25.77 -8.84
C THR A 104 11.11 24.35 -8.68
N ASP A 105 10.43 23.77 -9.67
CA ASP A 105 9.86 22.42 -9.60
C ASP A 105 10.87 21.26 -9.81
N PHE A 106 12.10 21.57 -10.27
CA PHE A 106 13.13 20.57 -10.62
C PHE A 106 14.36 20.56 -9.70
N ARG A 107 14.37 21.27 -8.57
CA ARG A 107 15.52 21.36 -7.65
C ARG A 107 15.28 20.62 -6.34
#